data_AF-A0A7X8TFJ9-F1
#
_entry.id   AF-A0A7X8TFJ9-F1
#
_cell.length_a   1.000
_cell.length_b   1.000
_cell.length_c   1.000
_cell.angle_alpha   90.00
_cell.angle_beta   90.00
_cell.angle_gamma   90.00
#
_symmetry.space_group_name_H-M   'P 1'
#
loop_
_entity.id
_entity.type
_entity.pdbx_description
1 polymer ?
#
loop_
_entity_poly.entity_id
_entity_poly.type
_entity_poly.pdbx_seq_one_letter_code
_entity_poly.pdbx_strand_id
1 'polypeptide(L)'
;MKDHLHISTIPASILFLAGLCILPSVVSAEVINRGSEGSPLSEIRPAPKSIYPDQYAITAQPSPSEVDSAFLGPVLLMKSAVVDLETGTATLPLRKGKLASGETVWSILTDVTDENLAKLHGVPFSPKLAYGMTGKATRRGHVEQDGSIVFQAGKVNFSPEHVVMPGDAPDFFPPKSAKPGSVGDADYSPLVALDNAPGVVFNMPMVAFDVSADELDKMCDGNLNYGKVEDKVVKICPRDGTVTLKLTLGYTFGKPIFYLSTEANDEGLAALEGATYTPALKDLPFALEDASQGEAAERLYAFVNGPTGIDNPFRQGLDSALSDKGSHGPLNVLGGIPTINLDYSPMWRVFPVKWTADAIEKGYRTKMTDAIAIEDAGERGIIESIAGGKPKPVGFVVNCPVVYRVN
;
A
#
# COMPACT_ATOMS: atom_id res chain seq x y z
N MET A 1 -29.59 -3.79 -71.56
CA MET A 1 -29.00 -2.82 -70.62
C MET A 1 -28.36 -3.61 -69.50
N LYS A 2 -27.02 -3.50 -69.38
CA LYS A 2 -26.10 -4.19 -68.45
C LYS A 2 -25.82 -5.65 -68.82
N ASP A 3 -24.71 -5.98 -69.48
CA ASP A 3 -23.27 -5.82 -69.15
C ASP A 3 -22.75 -6.76 -68.06
N HIS A 4 -21.73 -7.50 -68.49
CA HIS A 4 -20.86 -8.46 -67.81
C HIS A 4 -20.25 -7.95 -66.51
N LEU A 5 -19.89 -8.87 -65.60
CA LEU A 5 -18.53 -8.87 -65.06
C LEU A 5 -18.10 -10.24 -64.51
N HIS A 6 -16.97 -10.70 -65.03
CA HIS A 6 -16.13 -11.79 -64.54
C HIS A 6 -15.63 -11.52 -63.11
N ILE A 7 -15.50 -12.57 -62.30
CA ILE A 7 -14.60 -12.54 -61.14
C ILE A 7 -13.59 -13.68 -61.30
N SER A 8 -12.36 -13.25 -61.59
CA SER A 8 -11.13 -14.03 -61.59
C SER A 8 -10.78 -14.48 -60.18
N THR A 9 -10.36 -15.73 -60.06
CA THR A 9 -9.63 -16.27 -58.91
C THR A 9 -8.26 -15.58 -58.80
N ILE A 10 -7.87 -15.18 -57.59
CA ILE A 10 -6.52 -14.71 -57.24
C ILE A 10 -6.03 -15.61 -56.09
N PRO A 11 -4.81 -16.19 -56.15
CA PRO A 11 -4.30 -16.99 -55.05
C PRO A 11 -3.82 -16.09 -53.91
N ALA A 12 -4.22 -16.43 -52.69
CA ALA A 12 -3.76 -15.79 -51.47
C ALA A 12 -2.29 -16.17 -51.20
N SER A 13 -1.38 -15.21 -51.38
CA SER A 13 -0.02 -15.30 -50.86
C SER A 13 -0.06 -15.08 -49.35
N ILE A 14 0.15 -16.16 -48.59
CA ILE A 14 0.29 -16.15 -47.13
C ILE A 14 1.68 -15.59 -46.80
N LEU A 15 1.73 -14.35 -46.30
CA LEU A 15 2.92 -13.80 -45.66
C LEU A 15 2.94 -14.27 -44.20
N PHE A 16 3.85 -15.17 -43.85
CA PHE A 16 4.14 -15.54 -42.47
C PHE A 16 4.87 -14.38 -41.78
N LEU A 17 4.17 -13.59 -40.98
CA LEU A 17 4.75 -12.83 -39.87
C LEU A 17 4.17 -13.37 -38.57
N ALA A 18 4.87 -14.33 -37.96
CA ALA A 18 4.63 -14.74 -36.58
C ALA A 18 5.71 -14.11 -35.69
N GLY A 19 5.57 -12.81 -35.43
CA GLY A 19 6.16 -12.18 -34.26
C GLY A 19 5.24 -12.48 -33.08
N LEU A 20 5.60 -13.47 -32.27
CA LEU A 20 4.86 -13.83 -31.06
C LEU A 20 5.13 -12.73 -30.02
N CYS A 21 4.34 -11.66 -30.03
CA CYS A 21 4.19 -10.79 -28.86
C CYS A 21 3.50 -11.62 -27.78
N ILE A 22 4.28 -12.17 -26.85
CA ILE A 22 3.77 -12.72 -25.60
C ILE A 22 3.28 -11.51 -24.80
N LEU A 23 2.00 -11.17 -24.95
CA LEU A 23 1.32 -10.32 -24.00
C LEU A 23 1.30 -11.09 -22.67
N PRO A 24 1.76 -10.50 -21.55
CA PRO A 24 1.58 -11.13 -20.25
C PRO A 24 0.09 -11.42 -20.06
N SER A 25 -0.22 -12.63 -19.60
CA SER A 25 -1.57 -13.02 -19.22
C SER A 25 -2.13 -11.97 -18.28
N VAL A 26 -3.10 -11.18 -18.76
CA VAL A 26 -3.77 -10.17 -17.96
C VAL A 26 -4.55 -10.92 -16.90
N VAL A 27 -3.98 -11.03 -15.70
CA VAL A 27 -4.75 -11.41 -14.52
C VAL A 27 -5.77 -10.29 -14.34
N SER A 28 -7.03 -10.57 -14.67
CA SER A 28 -8.10 -9.60 -14.45
C SER A 28 -8.17 -9.32 -12.96
N ALA A 29 -8.21 -8.05 -12.57
CA ALA A 29 -8.36 -7.70 -11.17
C ALA A 29 -9.66 -8.26 -10.60
N GLU A 30 -9.56 -8.92 -9.46
CA GLU A 30 -10.64 -9.63 -8.81
C GLU A 30 -10.35 -9.82 -7.32
N VAL A 31 -11.39 -10.11 -6.56
CA VAL A 31 -11.25 -10.52 -5.16
C VAL A 31 -11.51 -12.02 -5.12
N ILE A 32 -10.45 -12.79 -4.86
CA ILE A 32 -10.51 -14.25 -4.72
C ILE A 32 -10.58 -14.66 -3.26
N ASN A 33 -10.97 -15.92 -3.03
CA ASN A 33 -11.02 -16.52 -1.70
C ASN A 33 -11.70 -15.58 -0.69
N ARG A 34 -12.95 -15.19 -0.97
CA ARG A 34 -13.67 -14.17 -0.20
C ARG A 34 -14.00 -14.62 1.23
N GLY A 35 -13.78 -15.88 1.57
CA GLY A 35 -14.20 -16.49 2.83
C GLY A 35 -15.59 -17.09 2.72
N SER A 36 -16.25 -17.26 3.87
CA SER A 36 -17.61 -17.79 3.91
C SER A 36 -18.64 -16.68 3.71
N GLU A 37 -19.68 -16.97 2.93
CA GLU A 37 -20.83 -16.07 2.79
C GLU A 37 -21.76 -16.17 4.00
N GLY A 38 -22.51 -15.08 4.22
CA GLY A 38 -23.52 -15.01 5.28
C GLY A 38 -24.76 -15.84 4.96
N SER A 39 -25.64 -15.97 5.95
CA SER A 39 -26.97 -16.55 5.73
C SER A 39 -27.76 -15.72 4.72
N PRO A 40 -28.69 -16.32 3.94
CA PRO A 40 -29.53 -15.57 3.02
C PRO A 40 -30.20 -14.36 3.69
N LEU A 41 -30.15 -13.20 3.03
CA LEU A 41 -30.68 -11.92 3.50
C LEU A 41 -29.97 -11.30 4.73
N SER A 42 -28.87 -11.89 5.21
CA SER A 42 -28.04 -11.25 6.24
C SER A 42 -27.24 -10.11 5.62
N GLU A 43 -27.16 -8.98 6.31
CA GLU A 43 -26.29 -7.86 5.91
C GLU A 43 -24.82 -8.09 6.29
N ILE A 44 -24.54 -9.14 7.07
CA ILE A 44 -23.19 -9.48 7.52
C ILE A 44 -22.81 -10.91 7.15
N ARG A 45 -21.52 -11.14 7.03
CA ARG A 45 -20.90 -12.46 6.86
C ARG A 45 -19.68 -12.58 7.77
N PRO A 46 -19.24 -13.79 8.11
CA PRO A 46 -18.02 -13.98 8.88
C PRO A 46 -16.82 -13.28 8.22
N ALA A 47 -16.01 -12.63 9.05
CA ALA A 47 -14.75 -12.06 8.59
C ALA A 47 -13.82 -13.16 8.06
N PRO A 48 -13.07 -12.89 6.98
CA PRO A 48 -12.09 -13.83 6.47
C PRO A 48 -10.91 -13.97 7.44
N LYS A 49 -10.13 -15.06 7.31
CA LYS A 49 -9.04 -15.37 8.25
C LYS A 49 -8.00 -14.26 8.41
N SER A 50 -7.74 -13.50 7.36
CA SER A 50 -6.71 -12.44 7.34
C SER A 50 -7.00 -11.24 8.25
N ILE A 51 -8.23 -11.09 8.75
CA ILE A 51 -8.61 -10.00 9.65
C ILE A 51 -9.24 -10.49 10.97
N TYR A 52 -9.45 -11.79 11.10
CA TYR A 52 -9.95 -12.41 12.33
C TYR A 52 -8.79 -12.67 13.30
N PRO A 53 -8.87 -12.34 14.61
CA PRO A 53 -10.08 -11.93 15.35
C PRO A 53 -10.28 -10.41 15.47
N ASP A 54 -9.45 -9.59 14.83
CA ASP A 54 -9.57 -8.12 14.93
C ASP A 54 -10.91 -7.59 14.39
N GLN A 55 -11.51 -8.34 13.46
CA GLN A 55 -12.88 -8.24 12.98
C GLN A 55 -13.54 -9.63 12.97
N TYR A 56 -14.78 -9.71 13.44
CA TYR A 56 -15.56 -10.96 13.47
C TYR A 56 -16.52 -11.09 12.30
N ALA A 57 -17.02 -9.97 11.81
CA ALA A 57 -17.98 -9.91 10.72
C ALA A 57 -17.70 -8.69 9.83
N ILE A 58 -18.08 -8.81 8.56
CA ILE A 58 -18.00 -7.77 7.54
C ILE A 58 -19.28 -7.77 6.71
N THR A 59 -19.50 -6.78 5.86
CA THR A 59 -20.73 -6.69 5.06
C THR A 59 -20.84 -7.89 4.11
N ALA A 60 -22.02 -8.50 4.07
CA ALA A 60 -22.35 -9.54 3.12
C ALA A 60 -22.49 -8.96 1.70
N GLN A 61 -22.28 -9.82 0.69
CA GLN A 61 -22.55 -9.47 -0.70
C GLN A 61 -23.81 -10.21 -1.20
N PRO A 62 -24.60 -9.60 -2.12
CA PRO A 62 -24.35 -8.34 -2.80
C PRO A 62 -24.50 -7.11 -1.88
N SER A 63 -23.62 -6.13 -2.03
CA SER A 63 -23.62 -4.91 -1.20
C SER A 63 -24.00 -3.67 -2.01
N PRO A 64 -24.55 -2.61 -1.37
CA PRO A 64 -24.82 -1.33 -2.04
C PRO A 64 -23.60 -0.74 -2.78
N SER A 65 -22.39 -1.01 -2.28
CA SER A 65 -21.13 -0.59 -2.90
C SER A 65 -20.87 -1.15 -4.31
N GLU A 66 -21.56 -2.22 -4.70
CA GLU A 66 -21.49 -2.78 -6.07
C GLU A 66 -22.18 -1.88 -7.10
N VAL A 67 -23.13 -1.05 -6.65
CA VAL A 67 -23.82 -0.06 -7.49
C VAL A 67 -23.10 1.28 -7.42
N ASP A 68 -22.78 1.74 -6.21
CA ASP A 68 -22.03 2.97 -5.99
C ASP A 68 -21.00 2.77 -4.89
N SER A 69 -19.73 2.87 -5.26
CA SER A 69 -18.59 2.69 -4.36
C SER A 69 -18.60 3.59 -3.11
N ALA A 70 -19.36 4.69 -3.09
CA ALA A 70 -19.53 5.53 -1.89
C ALA A 70 -20.41 4.88 -0.81
N PHE A 71 -21.26 3.90 -1.18
CA PHE A 71 -22.18 3.25 -0.25
C PHE A 71 -21.52 2.16 0.60
N LEU A 72 -22.27 1.61 1.56
CA LEU A 72 -21.86 0.52 2.43
C LEU A 72 -21.42 -0.71 1.62
N GLY A 73 -20.31 -1.33 2.03
CA GLY A 73 -19.82 -2.59 1.51
C GLY A 73 -18.40 -2.53 0.94
N PRO A 74 -17.89 -3.68 0.49
CA PRO A 74 -16.54 -3.81 -0.06
C PRO A 74 -16.32 -3.02 -1.35
N VAL A 75 -15.09 -2.54 -1.55
CA VAL A 75 -14.63 -1.91 -2.80
C VAL A 75 -13.19 -2.29 -3.09
N LEU A 76 -12.93 -2.84 -4.28
CA LEU A 76 -11.58 -2.96 -4.83
C LEU A 76 -11.15 -1.61 -5.41
N LEU A 77 -10.27 -0.93 -4.68
CA LEU A 77 -9.78 0.41 -5.02
C LEU A 77 -8.65 0.32 -6.06
N MET A 78 -7.72 -0.62 -5.85
CA MET A 78 -6.65 -0.92 -6.78
C MET A 78 -7.07 -2.03 -7.75
N LYS A 79 -7.70 -1.62 -8.86
CA LYS A 79 -8.20 -2.50 -9.93
C LYS A 79 -7.11 -3.14 -10.81
N SER A 80 -5.85 -3.09 -10.40
CA SER A 80 -4.76 -3.87 -10.98
C SER A 80 -4.35 -5.03 -10.08
N ALA A 81 -4.84 -5.06 -8.83
CA ALA A 81 -4.54 -6.10 -7.88
C ALA A 81 -5.55 -7.26 -7.94
N VAL A 82 -5.06 -8.47 -7.74
CA VAL A 82 -5.89 -9.61 -7.30
C VAL A 82 -5.73 -9.78 -5.81
N VAL A 83 -6.83 -9.62 -5.07
CA VAL A 83 -6.84 -9.66 -3.61
C VAL A 83 -7.35 -11.01 -3.13
N ASP A 84 -6.55 -11.70 -2.32
CA ASP A 84 -6.97 -12.89 -1.58
C ASP A 84 -7.33 -12.49 -0.14
N LEU A 85 -8.62 -12.55 0.17
CA LEU A 85 -9.11 -12.15 1.50
C LEU A 85 -8.82 -13.18 2.58
N GLU A 86 -8.63 -14.46 2.28
CA GLU A 86 -8.32 -15.46 3.30
C GLU A 86 -6.86 -15.37 3.74
N THR A 87 -5.93 -15.11 2.80
CA THR A 87 -4.50 -14.98 3.10
C THR A 87 -4.04 -13.56 3.38
N GLY A 88 -4.85 -12.56 3.03
CA GLY A 88 -4.51 -11.15 3.25
C GLY A 88 -3.38 -10.68 2.34
N THR A 89 -3.45 -11.03 1.06
CA THR A 89 -2.41 -10.72 0.07
C THR A 89 -2.99 -10.07 -1.18
N ALA A 90 -2.15 -9.31 -1.89
CA ALA A 90 -2.48 -8.72 -3.18
C ALA A 90 -1.41 -9.09 -4.20
N THR A 91 -1.83 -9.68 -5.33
CA THR A 91 -0.97 -9.92 -6.49
C THR A 91 -1.10 -8.77 -7.47
N LEU A 92 0.02 -8.13 -7.80
CA LEU A 92 0.11 -6.97 -8.70
C LEU A 92 0.99 -7.27 -9.92
N PRO A 93 0.80 -6.51 -11.02
CA PRO A 93 1.73 -6.53 -12.14
C PRO A 93 3.13 -6.10 -11.73
N LEU A 94 4.12 -6.93 -12.05
CA LEU A 94 5.53 -6.65 -11.85
C LEU A 94 6.08 -5.92 -13.08
N ARG A 95 6.67 -4.74 -12.87
CA ARG A 95 7.25 -3.92 -13.92
C ARG A 95 8.77 -4.04 -13.90
N LYS A 96 9.35 -4.24 -15.08
CA LYS A 96 10.80 -4.24 -15.29
C LYS A 96 11.24 -2.88 -15.81
N GLY A 97 12.27 -2.33 -15.19
CA GLY A 97 12.99 -1.14 -15.64
C GLY A 97 14.48 -1.30 -15.38
N LYS A 98 15.21 -0.19 -15.50
CA LYS A 98 16.63 -0.12 -15.18
C LYS A 98 17.00 1.25 -14.62
N LEU A 99 18.10 1.33 -13.89
CA LEU A 99 18.75 2.61 -13.64
C LEU A 99 19.51 3.07 -14.89
N ALA A 100 19.76 4.37 -15.00
CA ALA A 100 20.65 4.93 -16.03
C ALA A 100 22.06 4.30 -15.97
N SER A 101 22.48 3.82 -14.79
CA SER A 101 23.73 3.08 -14.58
C SER A 101 23.69 1.62 -15.03
N GLY A 102 22.52 1.09 -15.40
CA GLY A 102 22.35 -0.23 -16.04
C GLY A 102 21.77 -1.33 -15.15
N GLU A 103 21.75 -1.15 -13.82
CA GLU A 103 21.18 -2.12 -12.87
C GLU A 103 19.68 -2.31 -13.10
N THR A 104 19.21 -3.56 -12.97
CA THR A 104 17.79 -3.88 -13.19
C THR A 104 16.93 -3.40 -12.02
N VAL A 105 15.77 -2.84 -12.32
CA VAL A 105 14.77 -2.42 -11.34
C VAL A 105 13.50 -3.23 -11.52
N TRP A 106 12.99 -3.81 -10.44
CA TRP A 106 11.68 -4.45 -10.40
C TRP A 106 10.77 -3.65 -9.49
N SER A 107 9.65 -3.17 -10.02
CA SER A 107 8.75 -2.27 -9.29
C SER A 107 7.28 -2.62 -9.50
N ILE A 108 6.42 -2.14 -8.62
CA ILE A 108 4.97 -2.08 -8.81
C ILE A 108 4.56 -0.65 -9.16
N LEU A 109 3.32 -0.45 -9.63
CA LEU A 109 2.71 0.87 -9.78
C LEU A 109 1.45 0.86 -8.91
N THR A 110 1.34 1.82 -8.01
CA THR A 110 0.26 1.80 -7.00
C THR A 110 -0.65 3.01 -7.05
N ASP A 111 -0.17 4.18 -7.49
CA ASP A 111 -0.96 5.42 -7.53
C ASP A 111 -0.41 6.36 -8.60
N VAL A 112 -1.22 7.33 -9.03
CA VAL A 112 -0.79 8.38 -9.96
C VAL A 112 -1.62 9.66 -9.79
N THR A 113 -1.01 10.81 -10.10
CA THR A 113 -1.65 12.14 -10.00
C THR A 113 -2.55 12.51 -11.17
N ASP A 114 -2.77 11.62 -12.13
CA ASP A 114 -3.64 11.85 -13.28
C ASP A 114 -4.77 10.82 -13.31
N GLU A 115 -6.01 11.28 -13.36
CA GLU A 115 -7.18 10.40 -13.30
C GLU A 115 -7.27 9.42 -14.48
N ASN A 116 -6.87 9.84 -15.69
CA ASN A 116 -6.99 9.00 -16.87
C ASN A 116 -5.93 7.90 -16.83
N LEU A 117 -4.72 8.21 -16.40
CA LEU A 117 -3.66 7.24 -16.17
C LEU A 117 -4.00 6.31 -15.00
N ALA A 118 -4.62 6.82 -13.95
CA ALA A 118 -5.11 6.01 -12.82
C ALA A 118 -6.13 4.97 -13.32
N LYS A 119 -7.11 5.40 -14.10
CA LYS A 119 -8.11 4.51 -14.74
C LYS A 119 -7.45 3.52 -15.70
N LEU A 120 -6.51 3.97 -16.53
CA LEU A 120 -5.80 3.12 -17.50
C LEU A 120 -4.98 2.02 -16.81
N HIS A 121 -4.31 2.34 -15.71
CA HIS A 121 -3.46 1.41 -15.00
C HIS A 121 -4.16 0.65 -13.88
N GLY A 122 -5.44 0.93 -13.61
CA GLY A 122 -6.19 0.28 -12.53
C GLY A 122 -5.61 0.60 -11.15
N VAL A 123 -5.14 1.81 -10.93
CA VAL A 123 -4.57 2.27 -9.66
C VAL A 123 -5.36 3.45 -9.10
N PRO A 124 -5.40 3.67 -7.78
CA PRO A 124 -5.96 4.88 -7.20
C PRO A 124 -5.40 6.18 -7.81
N PHE A 125 -6.30 7.12 -8.06
CA PHE A 125 -5.94 8.51 -8.35
C PHE A 125 -5.59 9.22 -7.05
N SER A 126 -4.42 9.85 -6.98
CA SER A 126 -3.99 10.63 -5.82
C SER A 126 -3.63 12.06 -6.23
N PRO A 127 -4.52 13.03 -6.02
CA PRO A 127 -4.25 14.42 -6.37
C PRO A 127 -3.14 15.05 -5.51
N LYS A 128 -3.03 14.64 -4.24
CA LYS A 128 -2.04 15.19 -3.30
C LYS A 128 -0.60 14.92 -3.71
N LEU A 129 -0.32 13.81 -4.41
CA LEU A 129 1.02 13.51 -4.91
C LEU A 129 1.56 14.58 -5.88
N ALA A 130 0.73 15.47 -6.42
CA ALA A 130 1.18 16.61 -7.20
C ALA A 130 2.12 17.54 -6.39
N TYR A 131 1.96 17.59 -5.07
CA TYR A 131 2.85 18.32 -4.16
C TYR A 131 4.11 17.52 -3.77
N GLY A 132 4.18 16.25 -4.18
CA GLY A 132 5.32 15.35 -3.90
C GLY A 132 6.58 15.66 -4.70
N MET A 133 6.50 16.53 -5.72
CA MET A 133 7.64 17.01 -6.50
C MET A 133 8.53 18.00 -5.72
N THR A 134 9.00 17.58 -4.54
CA THR A 134 9.80 18.39 -3.62
C THR A 134 11.13 17.71 -3.35
N GLY A 135 12.24 18.42 -3.59
CA GLY A 135 13.59 17.92 -3.34
C GLY A 135 13.84 16.56 -4.01
N LYS A 136 14.39 15.62 -3.23
CA LYS A 136 14.65 14.22 -3.63
C LYS A 136 13.47 13.29 -3.37
N ALA A 137 12.36 13.79 -2.80
CA ALA A 137 11.19 12.96 -2.56
C ALA A 137 10.53 12.45 -3.84
N THR A 138 10.88 12.98 -5.02
CA THR A 138 10.51 12.43 -6.33
C THR A 138 11.74 12.26 -7.21
N ARG A 139 12.00 11.03 -7.67
CA ARG A 139 13.06 10.77 -8.64
C ARG A 139 12.59 10.95 -10.08
N ARG A 140 13.53 11.18 -10.99
CA ARG A 140 13.25 11.35 -12.42
C ARG A 140 13.36 10.02 -13.16
N GLY A 141 12.59 9.88 -14.24
CA GLY A 141 12.72 8.77 -15.17
C GLY A 141 12.26 9.12 -16.58
N HIS A 142 12.44 8.17 -17.50
CA HIS A 142 12.06 8.22 -18.91
C HIS A 142 11.47 6.87 -19.34
N VAL A 143 10.54 6.87 -20.29
CA VAL A 143 10.10 5.64 -20.97
C VAL A 143 10.71 5.62 -22.36
N GLU A 144 11.49 4.58 -22.63
CA GLU A 144 12.17 4.34 -23.90
C GLU A 144 11.18 3.94 -25.01
N GLN A 145 11.65 3.95 -26.27
CA GLN A 145 10.84 3.54 -27.42
C GLN A 145 10.33 2.09 -27.34
N ASP A 146 11.05 1.22 -26.62
CA ASP A 146 10.66 -0.18 -26.38
C ASP A 146 9.68 -0.34 -25.20
N GLY A 147 9.28 0.76 -24.55
CA GLY A 147 8.39 0.78 -23.40
C GLY A 147 9.07 0.53 -22.05
N SER A 148 10.39 0.29 -22.03
CA SER A 148 11.14 0.12 -20.77
C SER A 148 11.29 1.45 -20.03
N ILE A 149 11.25 1.39 -18.70
CA ILE A 149 11.41 2.57 -17.84
C ILE A 149 12.87 2.67 -17.41
N VAL A 150 13.48 3.83 -17.62
CA VAL A 150 14.81 4.19 -17.14
C VAL A 150 14.67 5.19 -16.01
N PHE A 151 15.09 4.82 -14.80
CA PHE A 151 15.16 5.72 -13.66
C PHE A 151 16.53 6.39 -13.62
N GLN A 152 16.58 7.69 -13.35
CA GLN A 152 17.83 8.44 -13.37
C GLN A 152 18.78 8.02 -12.24
N ALA A 153 18.24 7.74 -11.05
CA ALA A 153 19.00 7.38 -9.85
C ALA A 153 18.09 6.66 -8.82
N GLY A 154 18.69 6.28 -7.68
CA GLY A 154 17.99 5.71 -6.53
C GLY A 154 18.09 4.19 -6.44
N LYS A 155 19.06 3.71 -5.67
CA LYS A 155 19.28 2.28 -5.39
C LYS A 155 18.59 1.85 -4.10
N VAL A 156 18.19 0.59 -4.02
CA VAL A 156 17.72 -0.03 -2.78
C VAL A 156 18.59 -1.23 -2.46
N ASN A 157 19.10 -1.28 -1.25
CA ASN A 157 19.81 -2.43 -0.71
C ASN A 157 18.82 -3.31 0.08
N PHE A 158 18.51 -4.50 -0.44
CA PHE A 158 17.66 -5.51 0.20
C PHE A 158 18.44 -6.52 1.05
N SER A 159 19.78 -6.43 1.13
CA SER A 159 20.58 -7.37 1.93
C SER A 159 20.50 -7.24 3.46
N PRO A 160 20.06 -6.12 4.08
CA PRO A 160 19.87 -6.05 5.52
C PRO A 160 18.87 -7.08 6.05
N GLU A 161 19.07 -7.54 7.29
CA GLU A 161 18.11 -8.40 7.97
C GLU A 161 17.09 -7.54 8.72
N HIS A 162 15.80 -7.77 8.44
CA HIS A 162 14.70 -7.14 9.17
C HIS A 162 14.65 -7.63 10.61
N VAL A 163 14.71 -6.69 11.56
CA VAL A 163 14.70 -7.01 13.00
C VAL A 163 13.78 -6.07 13.75
N VAL A 164 12.78 -6.63 14.42
CA VAL A 164 11.95 -5.92 15.40
C VAL A 164 11.95 -6.71 16.71
N MET A 165 12.49 -6.10 17.76
CA MET A 165 12.51 -6.68 19.11
C MET A 165 11.64 -5.83 20.04
N PRO A 166 10.56 -6.39 20.59
CA PRO A 166 9.69 -5.67 21.52
C PRO A 166 10.44 -5.07 22.72
N GLY A 167 9.88 -3.99 23.26
CA GLY A 167 10.22 -3.41 24.56
C GLY A 167 9.91 -4.34 25.73
N ASP A 168 10.01 -3.80 26.94
CA ASP A 168 9.68 -4.55 28.15
C ASP A 168 8.19 -4.43 28.49
N ALA A 169 7.57 -5.51 28.96
CA ALA A 169 6.20 -5.45 29.45
C ALA A 169 6.08 -4.46 30.64
N PRO A 170 4.94 -3.77 30.79
CA PRO A 170 3.73 -3.86 29.97
C PRO A 170 3.74 -2.99 28.70
N ASP A 171 4.71 -2.08 28.56
CA ASP A 171 4.81 -1.08 27.50
C ASP A 171 5.86 -1.52 26.47
N PHE A 172 5.43 -2.27 25.46
CA PHE A 172 6.33 -2.87 24.47
C PHE A 172 6.86 -1.87 23.44
N PHE A 173 6.24 -0.70 23.32
CA PHE A 173 6.77 0.45 22.58
C PHE A 173 7.45 1.45 23.53
N PRO A 174 8.67 1.93 23.21
CA PRO A 174 9.42 1.67 21.99
C PRO A 174 10.10 0.29 21.97
N PRO A 175 10.30 -0.32 20.79
CA PRO A 175 11.04 -1.58 20.66
C PRO A 175 12.52 -1.41 21.07
N LYS A 176 13.12 -2.48 21.62
CA LYS A 176 14.56 -2.53 21.95
C LYS A 176 15.46 -2.46 20.72
N SER A 177 14.97 -2.96 19.59
CA SER A 177 15.63 -2.89 18.29
C SER A 177 14.58 -2.81 17.20
N ALA A 178 14.81 -1.95 16.22
CA ALA A 178 14.00 -1.80 15.03
C ALA A 178 14.95 -1.50 13.86
N LYS A 179 15.11 -2.45 12.94
CA LYS A 179 15.97 -2.35 11.76
C LYS A 179 15.20 -2.81 10.53
N PRO A 180 15.11 -1.99 9.47
CA PRO A 180 14.44 -2.37 8.23
C PRO A 180 15.26 -3.43 7.47
N GLY A 181 14.60 -4.32 6.73
CA GLY A 181 15.27 -5.29 5.85
C GLY A 181 15.72 -4.68 4.52
N SER A 182 15.23 -3.48 4.18
CA SER A 182 15.62 -2.78 2.96
C SER A 182 15.89 -1.29 3.20
N VAL A 183 16.93 -0.78 2.53
CA VAL A 183 17.42 0.60 2.68
C VAL A 183 17.64 1.22 1.31
N GLY A 184 16.87 2.25 1.00
CA GLY A 184 17.08 3.16 -0.12
C GLY A 184 18.28 4.08 0.13
N ASP A 185 19.04 4.36 -0.92
CA ASP A 185 20.06 5.41 -0.88
C ASP A 185 19.44 6.81 -0.82
N ALA A 186 20.29 7.84 -0.75
CA ALA A 186 19.85 9.23 -0.65
C ALA A 186 19.09 9.74 -1.89
N ASP A 187 19.12 9.02 -3.02
CA ASP A 187 18.48 9.39 -4.28
C ASP A 187 17.28 8.49 -4.62
N TYR A 188 17.00 7.47 -3.80
CA TYR A 188 15.84 6.60 -3.95
C TYR A 188 14.57 7.25 -3.43
N SER A 189 13.53 7.22 -4.26
CA SER A 189 12.15 7.49 -3.86
C SER A 189 11.21 6.59 -4.67
N PRO A 190 10.07 6.14 -4.10
CA PRO A 190 9.02 5.49 -4.86
C PRO A 190 8.31 6.45 -5.80
N LEU A 191 8.33 7.77 -5.54
CA LEU A 191 7.68 8.74 -6.42
C LEU A 191 8.55 9.02 -7.64
N VAL A 192 7.95 8.94 -8.82
CA VAL A 192 8.64 9.04 -10.11
C VAL A 192 7.94 10.07 -10.98
N ALA A 193 8.69 11.08 -11.41
CA ALA A 193 8.26 12.01 -12.45
C ALA A 193 8.91 11.62 -13.78
N LEU A 194 8.09 11.17 -14.72
CA LEU A 194 8.53 10.78 -16.07
C LEU A 194 8.59 12.03 -16.96
N ASP A 195 9.69 12.21 -17.68
CA ASP A 195 9.90 13.36 -18.56
C ASP A 195 8.96 13.40 -19.78
N ASN A 196 8.54 12.23 -20.27
CA ASN A 196 7.55 12.06 -21.32
C ASN A 196 6.09 12.13 -20.83
N ALA A 197 5.87 12.34 -19.52
CA ALA A 197 4.56 12.68 -18.93
C ALA A 197 4.68 13.91 -18.01
N PRO A 198 4.89 15.12 -18.57
CA PRO A 198 5.15 16.32 -17.79
C PRO A 198 4.01 16.62 -16.79
N GLY A 199 4.38 16.87 -15.54
CA GLY A 199 3.43 17.22 -14.46
C GLY A 199 2.72 16.02 -13.82
N VAL A 200 3.03 14.78 -14.22
CA VAL A 200 2.50 13.56 -13.61
C VAL A 200 3.52 12.94 -12.66
N VAL A 201 3.07 12.57 -11.47
CA VAL A 201 3.85 11.77 -10.51
C VAL A 201 3.21 10.38 -10.39
N PHE A 202 4.03 9.36 -10.57
CA PHE A 202 3.68 7.96 -10.38
C PHE A 202 4.26 7.47 -9.06
N ASN A 203 3.49 6.70 -8.29
CA ASN A 203 3.98 5.97 -7.13
C ASN A 203 4.43 4.56 -7.58
N MET A 204 5.74 4.35 -7.66
CA MET A 204 6.37 3.13 -8.18
C MET A 204 7.38 2.51 -7.19
N PRO A 205 6.90 1.90 -6.09
CA PRO A 205 7.74 1.18 -5.14
C PRO A 205 8.60 0.10 -5.81
N MET A 206 9.88 0.06 -5.43
CA MET A 206 10.82 -0.99 -5.86
C MET A 206 10.68 -2.21 -4.94
N VAL A 207 10.54 -3.39 -5.53
CA VAL A 207 10.37 -4.66 -4.78
C VAL A 207 11.56 -5.62 -4.93
N ALA A 208 12.46 -5.36 -5.88
CA ALA A 208 13.76 -6.01 -6.01
C ALA A 208 14.72 -5.13 -6.83
N PHE A 209 16.02 -5.24 -6.56
CA PHE A 209 17.05 -4.42 -7.20
C PHE A 209 18.27 -5.21 -7.63
N ASP A 210 18.71 -5.03 -8.87
CA ASP A 210 19.90 -5.64 -9.47
C ASP A 210 19.94 -7.18 -9.38
N VAL A 211 18.78 -7.81 -9.55
CA VAL A 211 18.62 -9.26 -9.58
C VAL A 211 18.04 -9.68 -10.93
N SER A 212 18.56 -10.76 -11.50
CA SER A 212 18.08 -11.29 -12.79
C SER A 212 16.69 -11.93 -12.67
N ALA A 213 15.96 -11.97 -13.79
CA ALA A 213 14.67 -12.64 -13.86
C ALA A 213 14.78 -14.12 -13.47
N ASP A 214 15.78 -14.84 -14.01
CA ASP A 214 16.01 -16.26 -13.72
C ASP A 214 16.23 -16.56 -12.23
N GLU A 215 16.79 -15.60 -11.49
CA GLU A 215 16.97 -15.76 -10.06
C GLU A 215 15.69 -15.50 -9.28
N LEU A 216 14.93 -14.47 -9.65
CA LEU A 216 13.61 -14.19 -9.07
C LEU A 216 12.58 -15.27 -9.44
N ASP A 217 12.68 -15.92 -10.60
CA ASP A 217 11.77 -16.99 -11.00
C ASP A 217 11.85 -18.22 -10.08
N LYS A 218 12.96 -18.39 -9.33
CA LYS A 218 13.08 -19.41 -8.28
C LYS A 218 12.17 -19.13 -7.07
N MET A 219 11.64 -17.90 -6.98
CA MET A 219 10.76 -17.43 -5.92
C MET A 219 9.28 -17.41 -6.34
N CYS A 220 8.95 -17.92 -7.55
CA CYS A 220 7.58 -18.04 -8.03
C CYS A 220 6.69 -18.94 -7.15
N ASP A 221 7.27 -19.81 -6.33
CA ASP A 221 6.52 -20.71 -5.43
C ASP A 221 6.53 -20.22 -3.97
N GLY A 222 6.97 -18.98 -3.72
CA GLY A 222 6.99 -18.37 -2.39
C GLY A 222 8.20 -18.70 -1.51
N ASN A 223 9.19 -19.42 -2.04
CA ASN A 223 10.47 -19.66 -1.38
C ASN A 223 11.38 -18.43 -1.48
N LEU A 224 11.04 -17.38 -0.74
CA LEU A 224 11.68 -16.08 -0.88
C LEU A 224 13.09 -16.01 -0.27
N ASN A 225 13.92 -15.15 -0.86
CA ASN A 225 15.15 -14.67 -0.26
C ASN A 225 15.02 -13.17 -0.01
N TYR A 226 14.71 -12.79 1.23
CA TYR A 226 14.53 -11.40 1.65
C TYR A 226 15.80 -10.55 1.51
N GLY A 227 16.97 -11.18 1.36
CA GLY A 227 18.21 -10.47 0.98
C GLY A 227 18.18 -9.87 -0.44
N LYS A 228 17.10 -10.07 -1.20
CA LYS A 228 16.94 -9.70 -2.62
C LYS A 228 15.60 -9.02 -2.94
N VAL A 229 14.64 -9.09 -2.03
CA VAL A 229 13.27 -8.61 -2.24
C VAL A 229 12.77 -7.90 -1.00
N GLU A 230 11.77 -7.06 -1.17
CA GLU A 230 11.13 -6.33 -0.07
C GLU A 230 10.41 -7.28 0.93
N ASP A 231 10.38 -6.90 2.22
CA ASP A 231 9.97 -7.76 3.35
C ASP A 231 8.49 -8.22 3.29
N LYS A 232 7.61 -7.49 2.59
CA LYS A 232 6.20 -7.88 2.38
C LYS A 232 5.97 -8.71 1.15
N VAL A 233 6.96 -8.92 0.28
CA VAL A 233 6.82 -9.89 -0.81
C VAL A 233 6.53 -11.25 -0.19
N VAL A 234 5.57 -11.98 -0.77
CA VAL A 234 5.28 -13.41 -0.44
C VAL A 234 5.49 -14.32 -1.64
N LYS A 235 5.48 -13.75 -2.86
CA LYS A 235 5.82 -14.43 -4.13
C LYS A 235 6.26 -13.37 -5.13
N ILE A 236 7.28 -13.65 -5.93
CA ILE A 236 7.68 -12.80 -7.06
C ILE A 236 7.98 -13.70 -8.26
N CYS A 237 7.42 -13.38 -9.42
CA CYS A 237 7.51 -14.23 -10.60
C CYS A 237 7.59 -13.40 -11.88
N PRO A 238 8.79 -12.95 -12.27
CA PRO A 238 8.99 -12.22 -13.52
C PRO A 238 8.50 -12.92 -14.77
N ARG A 239 8.63 -14.25 -14.87
CA ARG A 239 8.06 -15.04 -15.98
C ARG A 239 6.56 -14.82 -16.15
N ASP A 240 5.84 -14.74 -15.03
CA ASP A 240 4.39 -14.57 -15.01
C ASP A 240 4.02 -13.07 -14.94
N GLY A 241 5.01 -12.18 -14.85
CA GLY A 241 4.84 -10.72 -14.77
C GLY A 241 4.15 -10.25 -13.50
N THR A 242 4.30 -10.96 -12.37
CA THR A 242 3.56 -10.66 -11.14
C THR A 242 4.42 -10.69 -9.87
N VAL A 243 3.95 -9.99 -8.84
CA VAL A 243 4.44 -10.05 -7.47
C VAL A 243 3.25 -10.04 -6.52
N THR A 244 3.28 -10.89 -5.51
CA THR A 244 2.29 -10.95 -4.45
C THR A 244 2.90 -10.35 -3.18
N LEU A 245 2.21 -9.37 -2.60
CA LEU A 245 2.59 -8.74 -1.34
C LEU A 245 1.57 -8.99 -0.24
N LYS A 246 2.04 -9.05 1.00
CA LYS A 246 1.21 -9.08 2.20
C LYS A 246 0.54 -7.72 2.41
N LEU A 247 -0.76 -7.74 2.70
CA LEU A 247 -1.55 -6.56 3.03
C LEU A 247 -1.51 -6.29 4.53
N THR A 248 -1.62 -5.02 4.90
CA THR A 248 -1.78 -4.55 6.28
C THR A 248 -3.24 -4.20 6.54
N LEU A 249 -3.78 -4.65 7.68
CA LEU A 249 -5.10 -4.25 8.14
C LEU A 249 -5.03 -2.88 8.83
N GLY A 250 -5.95 -1.99 8.47
CA GLY A 250 -6.19 -0.74 9.18
C GLY A 250 -7.65 -0.32 9.07
N TYR A 251 -7.91 0.92 9.47
CA TYR A 251 -9.25 1.49 9.48
C TYR A 251 -9.26 2.89 8.91
N THR A 252 -10.40 3.30 8.36
CA THR A 252 -10.67 4.68 7.97
C THR A 252 -12.16 4.95 8.17
N PHE A 253 -12.50 5.99 8.94
CA PHE A 253 -13.89 6.37 9.27
C PHE A 253 -14.80 5.17 9.66
N GLY A 254 -14.30 4.29 10.52
CA GLY A 254 -15.01 3.09 10.99
C GLY A 254 -14.97 1.90 10.03
N LYS A 255 -14.37 2.02 8.85
CA LYS A 255 -14.33 0.97 7.82
C LYS A 255 -12.99 0.24 7.85
N PRO A 256 -12.96 -1.10 7.96
CA PRO A 256 -11.73 -1.87 7.78
C PRO A 256 -11.24 -1.80 6.34
N ILE A 257 -9.93 -1.65 6.17
CA ILE A 257 -9.26 -1.54 4.87
C ILE A 257 -8.00 -2.40 4.85
N PHE A 258 -7.61 -2.78 3.64
CA PHE A 258 -6.28 -3.29 3.33
C PHE A 258 -5.48 -2.26 2.55
N TYR A 259 -4.24 -2.07 2.99
CA TYR A 259 -3.24 -1.25 2.32
C TYR A 259 -1.90 -2.00 2.24
N LEU A 260 -1.02 -1.56 1.34
CA LEU A 260 0.39 -1.96 1.31
C LEU A 260 1.18 -0.98 2.18
N SER A 261 2.29 -1.39 2.80
CA SER A 261 3.27 -0.43 3.35
C SER A 261 4.59 -0.67 2.64
N THR A 262 5.13 0.32 1.92
CA THR A 262 6.24 0.08 0.99
C THR A 262 7.49 0.90 1.28
N GLU A 263 7.34 2.13 1.75
CA GLU A 263 8.47 3.00 2.13
C GLU A 263 8.16 3.81 3.39
N ALA A 264 9.20 4.14 4.17
CA ALA A 264 9.09 5.13 5.24
C ALA A 264 10.35 5.99 5.35
N ASN A 265 10.21 7.24 5.80
CA ASN A 265 11.32 8.18 5.92
C ASN A 265 12.13 8.06 7.22
N ASP A 266 11.72 7.16 8.13
CA ASP A 266 12.33 6.87 9.42
C ASP A 266 12.64 5.37 9.53
N GLU A 267 13.80 5.01 10.08
CA GLU A 267 14.25 3.60 10.15
C GLU A 267 13.38 2.76 11.08
N GLY A 268 12.96 3.32 12.22
CA GLY A 268 12.13 2.61 13.18
C GLY A 268 10.73 2.37 12.63
N LEU A 269 10.15 3.38 11.99
CA LEU A 269 8.88 3.25 11.28
C LEU A 269 8.97 2.25 10.12
N ALA A 270 10.01 2.32 9.30
CA ALA A 270 10.25 1.37 8.22
C ALA A 270 10.30 -0.08 8.75
N ALA A 271 11.01 -0.30 9.85
CA ALA A 271 11.06 -1.62 10.48
C ALA A 271 9.69 -2.05 11.03
N LEU A 272 8.94 -1.19 11.72
CA LEU A 272 7.63 -1.54 12.29
C LEU A 272 6.59 -1.86 11.21
N GLU A 273 6.65 -1.17 10.08
CA GLU A 273 5.77 -1.39 8.94
C GLU A 273 6.25 -2.52 8.02
N GLY A 274 7.51 -2.99 8.16
CA GLY A 274 8.14 -3.91 7.22
C GLY A 274 8.29 -3.29 5.84
N ALA A 275 8.69 -2.03 5.79
CA ALA A 275 8.80 -1.20 4.59
C ALA A 275 10.27 -0.82 4.31
N THR A 276 10.56 -0.33 3.11
CA THR A 276 11.89 0.16 2.73
C THR A 276 12.19 1.51 3.38
N TYR A 277 13.29 1.60 4.14
CA TYR A 277 13.75 2.88 4.66
C TYR A 277 14.22 3.78 3.51
N THR A 278 13.57 4.93 3.36
CA THR A 278 13.74 5.85 2.23
C THR A 278 13.98 7.27 2.74
N PRO A 279 15.23 7.66 3.01
CA PRO A 279 15.54 8.96 3.60
C PRO A 279 15.11 10.16 2.73
N ALA A 280 15.03 10.00 1.41
CA ALA A 280 14.64 11.06 0.49
C ALA A 280 13.20 11.57 0.72
N LEU A 281 12.33 10.75 1.32
CA LEU A 281 10.96 11.16 1.67
C LEU A 281 10.92 12.22 2.78
N LYS A 282 12.04 12.52 3.46
CA LYS A 282 12.16 13.65 4.39
C LYS A 282 12.01 15.01 3.71
N ASP A 283 12.16 15.09 2.39
CA ASP A 283 11.99 16.33 1.64
C ASP A 283 10.51 16.69 1.42
N LEU A 284 9.56 15.77 1.69
CA LEU A 284 8.13 16.09 1.67
C LEU A 284 7.78 17.04 2.82
N PRO A 285 6.92 18.05 2.59
CA PRO A 285 6.30 18.79 3.69
C PRO A 285 5.54 17.83 4.62
N PHE A 286 5.71 17.99 5.94
CA PHE A 286 5.20 17.01 6.93
C PHE A 286 4.35 17.62 8.06
N ALA A 287 4.22 18.95 8.11
CA ALA A 287 3.57 19.68 9.20
C ALA A 287 2.54 20.70 8.72
N LEU A 288 2.02 20.54 7.50
CA LEU A 288 1.00 21.43 6.97
C LEU A 288 -0.39 20.96 7.44
N GLU A 289 -1.39 21.82 7.50
CA GLU A 289 -2.77 21.34 7.72
C GLU A 289 -3.22 20.50 6.52
N ASP A 290 -4.16 19.55 6.73
CA ASP A 290 -4.39 18.51 5.72
C ASP A 290 -4.84 19.03 4.35
N ALA A 291 -5.67 20.07 4.36
CA ALA A 291 -6.17 20.74 3.16
C ALA A 291 -5.24 21.87 2.66
N SER A 292 -4.03 22.00 3.22
CA SER A 292 -3.09 23.06 2.83
C SER A 292 -2.52 22.83 1.45
N GLN A 293 -2.28 23.92 0.72
CA GLN A 293 -1.44 23.88 -0.47
C GLN A 293 -0.04 23.37 -0.09
N GLY A 294 0.48 22.41 -0.85
CA GLY A 294 1.78 21.79 -0.59
C GLY A 294 1.74 20.54 0.26
N GLU A 295 0.60 20.18 0.86
CA GLU A 295 0.48 18.94 1.64
C GLU A 295 0.35 17.73 0.71
N ALA A 296 1.42 16.93 0.64
CA ALA A 296 1.51 15.76 -0.21
C ALA A 296 1.00 14.48 0.46
N ALA A 297 0.76 14.50 1.78
CA ALA A 297 0.37 13.35 2.59
C ALA A 297 -1.01 13.54 3.25
N GLU A 298 -1.69 12.44 3.59
CA GLU A 298 -2.79 12.45 4.56
C GLU A 298 -2.28 11.93 5.92
N ARG A 299 -3.09 12.00 6.96
CA ARG A 299 -2.83 11.57 8.33
C ARG A 299 -3.02 10.07 8.51
N LEU A 300 -2.11 9.48 9.26
CA LEU A 300 -2.24 8.14 9.80
C LEU A 300 -2.00 8.19 11.31
N TYR A 301 -2.98 7.76 12.08
CA TYR A 301 -2.87 7.63 13.52
C TYR A 301 -2.34 6.27 13.90
N ALA A 302 -1.24 6.27 14.65
CA ALA A 302 -0.65 5.08 15.25
C ALA A 302 -0.77 5.21 16.76
N PHE A 303 -1.62 4.38 17.36
CA PHE A 303 -1.68 4.28 18.82
C PHE A 303 -0.43 3.58 19.33
N VAL A 304 0.26 4.14 20.31
CA VAL A 304 1.41 3.46 20.92
C VAL A 304 0.97 2.50 22.02
N ASN A 305 0.03 2.91 22.88
CA ASN A 305 -0.35 2.22 24.14
C ASN A 305 -1.81 1.74 24.20
N GLY A 306 -2.38 1.35 23.05
CA GLY A 306 -3.73 0.78 23.00
C GLY A 306 -3.83 -0.57 23.73
N PRO A 307 -5.05 -1.15 23.85
CA PRO A 307 -5.21 -2.45 24.50
C PRO A 307 -4.42 -3.56 23.81
N THR A 308 -3.92 -4.52 24.59
CA THR A 308 -3.19 -5.71 24.11
C THR A 308 -3.98 -7.00 24.38
N GLY A 309 -3.49 -8.11 23.83
CA GLY A 309 -4.10 -9.44 23.85
C GLY A 309 -4.81 -9.76 22.53
N ILE A 310 -4.43 -10.85 21.86
CA ILE A 310 -5.00 -11.23 20.56
C ILE A 310 -6.52 -11.50 20.63
N ASP A 311 -7.01 -11.97 21.77
CA ASP A 311 -8.45 -12.20 22.01
C ASP A 311 -9.17 -10.97 22.58
N ASN A 312 -8.47 -9.84 22.79
CA ASN A 312 -9.07 -8.61 23.24
C ASN A 312 -9.81 -7.93 22.08
N PRO A 313 -11.15 -7.77 22.14
CA PRO A 313 -11.90 -7.17 21.03
C PRO A 313 -11.48 -5.72 20.74
N PHE A 314 -10.87 -5.06 21.73
CA PHE A 314 -10.38 -3.69 21.64
C PHE A 314 -8.87 -3.59 21.40
N ARG A 315 -8.18 -4.69 21.08
CA ARG A 315 -6.74 -4.69 20.75
C ARG A 315 -6.41 -3.60 19.73
N GLN A 316 -5.40 -2.78 19.99
CA GLN A 316 -4.91 -1.78 19.04
C GLN A 316 -3.53 -1.26 19.44
N GLY A 317 -2.75 -0.84 18.45
CA GLY A 317 -1.56 -0.04 18.63
C GLY A 317 -0.26 -0.83 18.64
N LEU A 318 0.86 -0.11 18.71
CA LEU A 318 2.21 -0.65 18.60
C LEU A 318 2.52 -1.63 19.73
N ASP A 319 2.06 -1.37 20.96
CA ASP A 319 2.21 -2.33 22.07
C ASP A 319 1.63 -3.69 21.70
N SER A 320 0.40 -3.71 21.17
CA SER A 320 -0.26 -4.96 20.77
C SER A 320 0.38 -5.61 19.54
N ALA A 321 0.87 -4.80 18.59
CA ALA A 321 1.58 -5.33 17.42
C ALA A 321 2.88 -6.02 17.83
N LEU A 322 3.56 -5.50 18.86
CA LEU A 322 4.83 -6.00 19.37
C LEU A 322 4.64 -7.17 20.36
N SER A 323 3.55 -7.21 21.12
CA SER A 323 3.31 -8.25 22.14
C SER A 323 2.52 -9.46 21.65
N ASP A 324 1.55 -9.26 20.75
CA ASP A 324 0.53 -10.26 20.48
C ASP A 324 0.96 -11.13 19.29
N LYS A 325 1.35 -12.36 19.59
CA LYS A 325 1.74 -13.33 18.56
C LYS A 325 0.59 -13.57 17.59
N GLY A 326 0.87 -13.38 16.29
CA GLY A 326 -0.14 -13.53 15.23
C GLY A 326 -1.03 -12.29 15.04
N SER A 327 -0.66 -11.14 15.60
CA SER A 327 -1.37 -9.88 15.35
C SER A 327 -1.34 -9.48 13.86
N HIS A 328 -2.38 -8.76 13.42
CA HIS A 328 -2.45 -8.13 12.09
C HIS A 328 -1.78 -6.74 12.07
N GLY A 329 -0.77 -6.53 12.92
CA GLY A 329 -0.10 -5.24 13.09
C GLY A 329 -0.85 -4.27 14.02
N PRO A 330 -0.52 -2.97 13.95
CA PRO A 330 -0.98 -1.96 14.92
C PRO A 330 -2.41 -1.48 14.74
N LEU A 331 -3.09 -1.88 13.65
CA LEU A 331 -4.44 -1.43 13.33
C LEU A 331 -4.53 0.11 13.21
N ASN A 332 -3.61 0.68 12.44
CA ASN A 332 -3.52 2.11 12.18
C ASN A 332 -4.86 2.67 11.66
N VAL A 333 -5.13 3.93 11.99
CA VAL A 333 -6.31 4.65 11.49
C VAL A 333 -5.87 5.68 10.46
N LEU A 334 -6.23 5.43 9.21
CA LEU A 334 -5.91 6.24 8.06
C LEU A 334 -7.00 7.29 7.85
N GLY A 335 -6.59 8.44 7.33
CA GLY A 335 -7.46 9.51 6.88
C GLY A 335 -8.23 9.19 5.59
N GLY A 336 -8.44 10.21 4.76
CA GLY A 336 -9.21 10.14 3.51
C GLY A 336 -8.68 9.09 2.53
N ILE A 337 -9.54 8.18 2.09
CA ILE A 337 -9.27 7.23 0.99
C ILE A 337 -10.23 7.49 -0.18
N PRO A 338 -9.94 6.99 -1.40
CA PRO A 338 -10.91 7.08 -2.48
C PRO A 338 -12.21 6.41 -2.05
N THR A 339 -13.36 6.90 -2.52
CA THR A 339 -14.74 6.55 -2.10
C THR A 339 -15.23 7.15 -0.79
N ILE A 340 -14.35 7.77 0.01
CA ILE A 340 -14.73 8.45 1.25
C ILE A 340 -14.43 9.94 1.18
N ASN A 341 -13.23 10.31 0.69
CA ASN A 341 -12.82 11.70 0.56
C ASN A 341 -12.04 11.95 -0.74
N LEU A 342 -11.89 13.22 -1.11
CA LEU A 342 -11.25 13.64 -2.38
C LEU A 342 -9.75 13.96 -2.23
N ASP A 343 -9.24 14.00 -1.01
CA ASP A 343 -7.89 14.41 -0.64
C ASP A 343 -6.93 13.24 -0.45
N TYR A 344 -7.21 12.09 -1.05
CA TYR A 344 -6.40 10.87 -0.89
C TYR A 344 -4.93 11.08 -1.29
N SER A 345 -4.05 10.61 -0.41
CA SER A 345 -2.64 10.35 -0.70
C SER A 345 -2.24 8.96 -0.23
N PRO A 346 -1.41 8.21 -1.00
CA PRO A 346 -0.73 7.05 -0.46
C PRO A 346 0.40 7.43 0.47
N MET A 347 0.83 8.70 0.52
CA MET A 347 1.77 9.18 1.53
C MET A 347 0.99 9.53 2.79
N TRP A 348 1.43 9.00 3.91
CA TRP A 348 0.80 9.20 5.21
C TRP A 348 1.77 9.79 6.21
N ARG A 349 1.50 11.00 6.66
CA ARG A 349 2.20 11.61 7.80
C ARG A 349 1.67 11.00 9.10
N VAL A 350 2.59 10.55 9.94
CA VAL A 350 2.26 9.76 11.13
C VAL A 350 1.96 10.66 12.32
N PHE A 351 0.81 10.42 12.93
CA PHE A 351 0.31 10.99 14.17
C PHE A 351 0.41 9.93 15.25
N PRO A 352 1.58 9.78 15.91
CA PRO A 352 1.72 8.85 17.02
C PRO A 352 0.99 9.40 18.23
N VAL A 353 -0.02 8.66 18.67
CA VAL A 353 -0.93 9.05 19.74
C VAL A 353 -0.94 8.02 20.86
N LYS A 354 -1.33 8.45 22.05
CA LYS A 354 -1.50 7.61 23.22
C LYS A 354 -2.75 7.95 23.99
N TRP A 355 -3.34 6.95 24.62
CA TRP A 355 -4.30 7.12 25.69
C TRP A 355 -3.62 7.76 26.90
N THR A 356 -4.23 8.78 27.49
CA THR A 356 -3.70 9.42 28.70
C THR A 356 -3.85 8.50 29.92
N ALA A 357 -3.02 8.71 30.94
CA ALA A 357 -3.10 7.92 32.18
C ALA A 357 -4.49 8.02 32.84
N ASP A 358 -5.07 9.22 32.87
CA ASP A 358 -6.43 9.46 33.39
C ASP A 358 -7.50 8.72 32.59
N ALA A 359 -7.40 8.68 31.26
CA ALA A 359 -8.32 7.91 30.41
C ALA A 359 -8.21 6.40 30.64
N ILE A 360 -6.99 5.90 30.88
CA ILE A 360 -6.75 4.49 31.21
C ILE A 360 -7.34 4.15 32.58
N GLU A 361 -7.11 4.99 33.60
CA GLU A 361 -7.66 4.80 34.96
C GLU A 361 -9.20 4.78 34.95
N LYS A 362 -9.81 5.63 34.13
CA LYS A 362 -11.28 5.69 33.94
C LYS A 362 -11.84 4.56 33.06
N GLY A 363 -10.99 3.72 32.48
CA GLY A 363 -11.41 2.59 31.64
C GLY A 363 -11.90 2.99 30.24
N TYR A 364 -11.49 4.15 29.73
CA TYR A 364 -11.89 4.62 28.39
C TYR A 364 -11.10 3.98 27.26
N ARG A 365 -9.94 3.38 27.57
CA ARG A 365 -9.02 2.83 26.58
C ARG A 365 -9.67 1.69 25.78
N THR A 366 -9.95 1.95 24.51
CA THR A 366 -10.60 1.03 23.57
C THR A 366 -9.96 1.11 22.17
N LYS A 367 -10.47 0.34 21.21
CA LYS A 367 -10.11 0.43 19.79
C LYS A 367 -10.82 1.64 19.18
N MET A 368 -10.07 2.50 18.49
CA MET A 368 -10.62 3.61 17.71
C MET A 368 -10.34 3.39 16.23
N THR A 369 -11.32 3.66 15.39
CA THR A 369 -11.28 3.34 13.96
C THR A 369 -11.63 4.53 13.08
N ASP A 370 -11.81 5.71 13.68
CA ASP A 370 -12.27 6.93 13.01
C ASP A 370 -11.33 8.10 13.36
N ALA A 371 -10.75 8.72 12.32
CA ALA A 371 -9.79 9.81 12.46
C ALA A 371 -10.37 11.05 13.15
N ILE A 372 -11.65 11.37 12.93
CA ILE A 372 -12.31 12.53 13.55
C ILE A 372 -12.65 12.24 15.01
N ALA A 373 -13.03 11.00 15.34
CA ALA A 373 -13.22 10.61 16.73
C ALA A 373 -11.92 10.70 17.55
N ILE A 374 -10.77 10.37 16.94
CA ILE A 374 -9.46 10.50 17.58
C ILE A 374 -9.13 11.97 17.86
N GLU A 375 -9.41 12.87 16.90
CA GLU A 375 -9.21 14.31 17.07
C GLU A 375 -10.12 14.90 18.16
N ASP A 376 -11.42 14.53 18.19
CA ASP A 376 -12.35 14.94 19.25
C ASP A 376 -11.90 14.41 20.63
N ALA A 377 -11.39 13.18 20.70
CA ALA A 377 -10.79 12.64 21.93
C ALA A 377 -9.53 13.42 22.34
N GLY A 378 -8.76 13.91 21.38
CA GLY A 378 -7.63 14.82 21.56
C GLY A 378 -8.05 16.17 22.17
N GLU A 379 -9.10 16.78 21.63
CA GLU A 379 -9.71 18.01 22.15
C GLU A 379 -10.19 17.86 23.61
N ARG A 380 -10.61 16.66 23.98
CA ARG A 380 -11.08 16.31 25.33
C ARG A 380 -9.98 15.88 26.29
N GLY A 381 -8.72 15.78 25.84
CA GLY A 381 -7.59 15.31 26.66
C GLY A 381 -7.64 13.81 27.02
N ILE A 382 -8.42 13.03 26.27
CA ILE A 382 -8.51 11.56 26.42
C ILE A 382 -7.35 10.89 25.68
N ILE A 383 -6.97 11.48 24.54
CA ILE A 383 -5.83 11.08 23.72
C ILE A 383 -4.87 12.25 23.61
N GLU A 384 -3.58 11.97 23.56
CA GLU A 384 -2.55 12.98 23.30
C GLU A 384 -1.51 12.48 22.31
N SER A 385 -0.80 13.39 21.65
CA SER A 385 0.40 13.04 20.88
C SER A 385 1.50 12.57 21.83
N ILE A 386 2.33 11.62 21.39
CA ILE A 386 3.54 11.26 22.15
C ILE A 386 4.55 12.43 22.23
N ALA A 387 4.43 13.42 21.33
CA ALA A 387 5.19 14.67 21.36
C ALA A 387 4.51 15.76 22.22
N GLY A 388 3.52 15.39 23.03
CA GLY A 388 2.79 16.23 23.97
C GLY A 388 1.67 17.06 23.33
N GLY A 389 0.60 17.30 24.10
CA GLY A 389 -0.57 18.07 23.64
C GLY A 389 -1.47 17.27 22.69
N LYS A 390 -2.30 17.98 21.93
CA LYS A 390 -3.26 17.40 20.98
C LYS A 390 -2.55 16.53 19.92
N PRO A 391 -3.27 15.59 19.27
CA PRO A 391 -2.73 14.84 18.15
C PRO A 391 -2.07 15.76 17.12
N LYS A 392 -0.86 15.39 16.68
CA LYS A 392 -0.06 16.17 15.71
C LYS A 392 0.95 15.25 15.03
N PRO A 393 1.37 15.58 13.80
CA PRO A 393 2.39 14.79 13.11
C PRO A 393 3.76 15.04 13.73
N VAL A 394 4.66 14.05 13.60
CA VAL A 394 6.03 14.12 14.18
C VAL A 394 7.14 14.17 13.12
N GLY A 395 6.79 14.43 11.85
CA GLY A 395 7.75 14.48 10.75
C GLY A 395 8.06 13.13 10.11
N PHE A 396 7.37 12.07 10.51
CA PHE A 396 7.45 10.76 9.86
C PHE A 396 6.40 10.61 8.77
N VAL A 397 6.80 10.02 7.66
CA VAL A 397 5.94 9.70 6.50
C VAL A 397 6.14 8.25 6.12
N VAL A 398 5.04 7.57 5.81
CA VAL A 398 5.00 6.22 5.26
C VAL A 398 4.19 6.20 3.97
N ASN A 399 4.70 5.52 2.94
CA ASN A 399 3.98 5.22 1.72
C ASN A 399 3.11 3.97 1.94
N CYS A 400 1.80 4.17 2.06
CA CYS A 400 0.83 3.11 2.24
C CYS A 400 -0.35 3.16 1.24
N PRO A 401 -0.17 2.71 -0.02
CA PRO A 401 -1.24 2.68 -1.01
C PRO A 401 -2.42 1.81 -0.57
N VAL A 402 -3.65 2.32 -0.71
CA VAL A 402 -4.86 1.60 -0.31
C VAL A 402 -5.31 0.67 -1.44
N VAL A 403 -5.52 -0.61 -1.10
CA VAL A 403 -5.84 -1.65 -2.08
C VAL A 403 -7.33 -1.98 -2.07
N TYR A 404 -7.90 -2.19 -0.89
CA TYR A 404 -9.24 -2.73 -0.75
C TYR A 404 -9.94 -2.17 0.47
N ARG A 405 -11.18 -1.70 0.30
CA ARG A 405 -12.08 -1.42 1.40
C ARG A 405 -12.85 -2.69 1.70
N VAL A 406 -12.71 -3.22 2.91
CA VAL A 406 -13.31 -4.51 3.30
C VAL A 406 -14.78 -4.34 3.59
N ASN A 407 -15.08 -3.40 4.51
CA ASN A 407 -16.37 -3.06 5.10
C ASN A 407 -17.37 -4.21 5.22
#